data_AF-A0AAW1EPB7-F1
#
_entry.id   AF-A0AAW1EPB7-F1
#
_cell.length_a   1.000
_cell.length_b   1.000
_cell.length_c   1.000
_cell.angle_alpha   90.00
_cell.angle_beta   90.00
_cell.angle_gamma   90.00
#
_symmetry.space_group_name_H-M   'P 1'
#
loop_
_entity.id
_entity.type
_entity.pdbx_description
1 polymer ?
#
loop_
_entity_poly.entity_id
_entity_poly.type
_entity_poly.pdbx_seq_one_letter_code
_entity_poly.pdbx_strand_id
1 'polypeptide(L)'
;MAEEEEFSPNLLTDGMERSNGDFVPPDGLCWVSVLSCLLLACSYVGSLYVWKSDLPRDHPTVIKRRFTSVLIVSGLSPLFVWAWREFTGVRTVPSLLALMGIRFEGLIPAIILPLMLTMVLFLGPLTQLAMDCPWSFLDGIRVALDPWFWMLCFSDMRWLRNQVVAPLTEELVFRACMLPMLVPCAGPLAAIFTCPLFFGVAHFHHVIELLRFRQGTLSGIFLSAVFQFSYTAVFGAYTAFLFVRTGHLMGPVLCHSFCNYMGFPAVSTAMEHPHRFIVLSSYLMGVLLFLLFLFPFTDPSYYGLPTPVCTLTSSPSSLCLS
;
A
#
# COMPACT_ATOMS: atom_id res chain seq x y z
N MET A 1 -3.38 32.90 70.20
CA MET A 1 -2.09 32.61 69.55
C MET A 1 -2.33 31.37 68.73
N ALA A 2 -2.83 31.55 67.51
CA ALA A 2 -3.07 30.51 66.54
C ALA A 2 -2.04 30.79 65.43
N GLU A 3 -1.13 29.85 65.23
CA GLU A 3 -0.12 29.92 64.17
C GLU A 3 -0.74 29.36 62.89
N GLU A 4 -0.63 30.15 61.82
CA GLU A 4 -1.04 29.84 60.47
C GLU A 4 -0.03 28.84 59.87
N GLU A 5 -0.49 27.66 59.44
CA GLU A 5 0.32 26.75 58.62
C GLU A 5 0.28 27.22 57.15
N GLU A 6 1.45 27.67 56.69
CA GLU A 6 1.72 28.14 55.33
C GLU A 6 1.77 26.94 54.36
N PHE A 7 0.75 26.83 53.51
CA PHE A 7 0.64 25.80 52.47
C PHE A 7 1.65 26.05 51.35
N SER A 8 2.78 25.33 51.36
CA SER A 8 3.80 25.36 50.30
C SER A 8 3.28 24.76 48.97
N PRO A 9 3.28 25.50 47.85
CA PRO A 9 2.82 25.02 46.56
C PRO A 9 3.98 24.38 45.77
N ASN A 10 4.49 23.24 46.23
CA ASN A 10 5.56 22.51 45.52
C ASN A 10 5.19 21.06 45.17
N LEU A 11 3.90 20.72 45.18
CA LEU A 11 3.40 19.37 44.87
C LEU A 11 2.56 19.32 43.57
N LEU A 12 2.89 20.14 42.58
CA LEU A 12 2.22 20.16 41.27
C LEU A 12 3.16 20.37 40.08
N THR A 13 4.48 20.22 40.28
CA THR A 13 5.50 20.39 39.23
C THR A 13 6.41 19.17 39.08
N ASP A 14 5.89 17.97 39.36
CA ASP A 14 6.60 16.70 39.13
C ASP A 14 5.91 15.81 38.07
N GLY A 15 4.97 16.40 37.31
CA GLY A 15 4.16 15.70 36.30
C GLY A 15 4.50 16.05 34.84
N MET A 16 5.66 16.64 34.58
CA MET A 16 6.03 17.02 33.19
C MET A 16 7.53 16.92 32.91
N GLU A 17 8.18 15.83 33.35
CA GLU A 17 9.37 15.35 32.63
C GLU A 17 8.90 14.51 31.44
N ARG A 18 8.82 15.21 30.31
CA ARG A 18 8.73 14.68 28.96
C ARG A 18 9.89 13.69 28.79
N SER A 19 9.59 12.40 28.81
CA SER A 19 10.53 11.36 28.38
C SER A 19 10.85 11.57 26.91
N ASN A 20 11.86 12.40 26.63
CA ASN A 20 12.67 12.33 25.42
C ASN A 20 13.49 11.05 25.52
N GLY A 21 12.83 9.90 25.41
CA GLY A 21 13.51 8.66 25.10
C GLY A 21 13.90 8.73 23.63
N ASP A 22 15.08 9.26 23.33
CA ASP A 22 15.71 9.06 22.03
C ASP A 22 15.75 7.54 21.80
N PHE A 23 14.95 7.06 20.85
CA PHE A 23 14.96 5.66 20.47
C PHE A 23 16.32 5.37 19.84
N VAL A 24 17.22 4.76 20.61
CA VAL A 24 18.47 4.21 20.11
C VAL A 24 18.15 2.83 19.53
N PRO A 25 18.19 2.65 18.20
CA PRO A 25 17.90 1.36 17.60
C PRO A 25 18.92 0.32 18.13
N PRO A 26 18.48 -0.87 18.55
CA PRO A 26 19.38 -1.91 19.03
C PRO A 26 20.38 -2.32 17.96
N ASP A 27 21.59 -2.71 18.38
CA ASP A 27 22.63 -3.19 17.47
C ASP A 27 22.09 -4.32 16.58
N GLY A 28 22.19 -4.14 15.26
CA GLY A 28 21.70 -5.11 14.28
C GLY A 28 20.21 -5.01 13.92
N LEU A 29 19.46 -4.01 14.41
CA LEU A 29 18.05 -3.78 14.05
C LEU A 29 17.83 -3.82 12.53
N CYS A 30 18.65 -3.08 11.77
CA CYS A 30 18.54 -3.02 10.31
C CYS A 30 18.67 -4.40 9.66
N TRP A 31 19.63 -5.22 10.12
CA TRP A 31 19.86 -6.56 9.58
C TRP A 31 18.68 -7.49 9.88
N VAL A 32 18.15 -7.45 11.11
CA VAL A 32 16.98 -8.24 11.50
C VAL A 32 15.74 -7.80 10.70
N SER A 33 15.51 -6.49 10.54
CA SER A 33 14.40 -5.95 9.75
C SER A 33 14.47 -6.36 8.29
N VAL A 34 15.63 -6.20 7.65
CA VAL A 34 15.86 -6.57 6.25
C VAL A 34 15.71 -8.08 6.05
N LEU A 35 16.26 -8.89 6.95
CA LEU A 35 16.13 -10.34 6.89
C LEU A 35 14.68 -10.80 7.05
N SER A 36 13.94 -10.24 8.02
CA SER A 36 12.51 -10.52 8.21
C SER A 36 11.68 -10.13 6.99
N CYS A 37 11.96 -8.99 6.36
CA CYS A 37 11.31 -8.57 5.11
C CYS A 37 11.63 -9.52 3.96
N LEU A 38 12.90 -9.93 3.81
CA LEU A 38 13.31 -10.86 2.75
C LEU A 38 12.64 -12.23 2.94
N LEU A 39 12.65 -12.78 4.16
CA LEU A 39 11.99 -14.04 4.48
C LEU A 39 10.49 -13.97 4.19
N LEU A 40 9.85 -12.87 4.57
CA LEU A 40 8.43 -12.66 4.31
C LEU A 40 8.14 -12.58 2.80
N ALA A 41 8.92 -11.82 2.04
CA ALA A 41 8.79 -11.73 0.58
C ALA A 41 8.99 -13.09 -0.10
N CYS A 42 10.03 -13.84 0.28
CA CYS A 42 10.29 -15.18 -0.23
C CYS A 42 9.17 -16.16 0.13
N SER A 43 8.61 -16.08 1.35
CA SER A 43 7.48 -16.93 1.76
C SER A 43 6.22 -16.63 0.95
N TYR A 44 5.95 -15.36 0.67
CA TYR A 44 4.80 -14.92 -0.13
C TYR A 44 4.93 -15.41 -1.57
N VAL A 45 6.07 -15.17 -2.23
CA VAL A 45 6.32 -15.65 -3.60
C VAL A 45 6.35 -17.18 -3.65
N GLY A 46 7.01 -17.82 -2.70
CA GLY A 46 7.08 -19.28 -2.61
C GLY A 46 5.71 -19.93 -2.50
N SER A 47 4.76 -19.28 -1.81
CA SER A 47 3.37 -19.74 -1.68
C SER A 47 2.67 -19.95 -3.02
N LEU A 48 3.02 -19.17 -4.04
CA LEU A 48 2.45 -19.26 -5.40
C LEU A 48 2.89 -20.54 -6.13
N TYR A 49 4.00 -21.14 -5.71
CA TYR A 49 4.64 -22.29 -6.36
C TYR A 49 4.53 -23.61 -5.57
N VAL A 50 3.92 -23.59 -4.37
CA VAL A 50 3.68 -24.78 -3.55
C VAL A 50 2.94 -25.86 -4.36
N TRP A 51 1.99 -25.44 -5.20
CA TRP A 51 1.21 -26.33 -6.04
C TRP A 51 1.80 -26.41 -7.44
N LYS A 52 2.62 -27.42 -7.71
CA LYS A 52 3.05 -27.74 -9.09
C LYS A 52 1.83 -28.06 -9.94
N SER A 53 1.74 -27.43 -11.11
CA SER A 53 0.70 -27.70 -12.11
C SER A 53 1.26 -27.45 -13.50
N ASP A 54 0.87 -28.31 -14.44
CA ASP A 54 1.16 -28.15 -15.87
C ASP A 54 0.10 -27.29 -16.59
N LEU A 55 -0.91 -26.81 -15.86
CA LEU A 55 -1.96 -25.94 -16.39
C LEU A 55 -1.55 -24.46 -16.36
N PRO A 56 -2.08 -23.64 -17.28
CA PRO A 56 -1.85 -22.19 -17.26
C PRO A 56 -2.33 -21.55 -15.95
N ARG A 57 -1.67 -20.46 -15.52
CA ARG A 57 -1.98 -19.72 -14.28
C ARG A 57 -3.43 -19.25 -14.17
N ASP A 58 -4.08 -18.98 -15.30
CA ASP A 58 -5.44 -18.44 -15.38
C ASP A 58 -6.51 -19.54 -15.40
N HIS A 59 -6.11 -20.80 -15.20
CA HIS A 59 -7.01 -21.92 -15.01
C HIS A 59 -7.63 -21.89 -13.60
N PRO A 60 -8.96 -22.06 -13.45
CA PRO A 60 -9.66 -21.84 -12.17
C PRO A 60 -9.17 -22.73 -11.02
N THR A 61 -8.72 -23.95 -11.31
CA THR A 61 -8.15 -24.84 -10.27
C THR A 61 -6.80 -24.36 -9.75
N VAL A 62 -5.97 -23.76 -10.62
CA VAL A 62 -4.67 -23.18 -10.25
C VAL A 62 -4.89 -21.91 -9.43
N ILE A 63 -5.85 -21.07 -9.86
CA ILE A 63 -6.24 -19.85 -9.13
C ILE A 63 -6.68 -20.20 -7.70
N LYS A 64 -7.60 -21.16 -7.53
CA LYS A 64 -8.08 -21.56 -6.19
C LYS A 64 -6.97 -22.06 -5.27
N ARG A 65 -6.06 -22.90 -5.79
CA ARG A 65 -4.94 -23.43 -5.00
C ARG A 65 -3.94 -22.36 -4.59
N ARG A 66 -3.58 -21.46 -5.52
CA ARG A 66 -2.69 -20.32 -5.25
C ARG A 66 -3.34 -19.31 -4.31
N PHE A 67 -4.65 -19.08 -4.42
CA PHE A 67 -5.39 -18.24 -3.47
C PHE A 67 -5.29 -18.78 -2.05
N THR A 68 -5.54 -20.08 -1.87
CA THR A 68 -5.49 -20.68 -0.54
C THR A 68 -4.10 -20.52 0.08
N SER A 69 -3.02 -20.79 -0.66
CA SER A 69 -1.66 -20.64 -0.12
C SER A 69 -1.29 -19.19 0.17
N VAL A 70 -1.65 -18.26 -0.71
CA VAL A 70 -1.40 -16.82 -0.50
C VAL A 70 -2.17 -16.31 0.70
N LEU A 71 -3.45 -16.66 0.85
CA LEU A 71 -4.26 -16.25 2.00
C LEU A 71 -3.71 -16.81 3.32
N ILE A 72 -3.21 -18.05 3.33
CA ILE A 72 -2.55 -18.62 4.52
C ILE A 72 -1.30 -17.83 4.87
N VAL A 73 -0.40 -17.58 3.90
CA VAL A 73 0.84 -16.84 4.17
C VAL A 73 0.55 -15.41 4.60
N SER A 74 -0.40 -14.73 3.97
CA SER A 74 -0.86 -13.40 4.38
C SER A 74 -1.55 -13.38 5.74
N GLY A 75 -2.29 -14.43 6.10
CA GLY A 75 -2.87 -14.57 7.44
C GLY A 75 -1.82 -14.78 8.53
N LEU A 76 -0.67 -15.40 8.18
CA LEU A 76 0.47 -15.62 9.08
C LEU A 76 1.46 -14.45 9.09
N SER A 77 1.41 -13.52 8.14
CA SER A 77 2.35 -12.40 8.07
C SER A 77 2.37 -11.46 9.30
N PRO A 78 1.27 -11.23 10.05
CA PRO A 78 1.33 -10.51 11.31
C PRO A 78 2.29 -11.14 12.34
N LEU A 79 2.48 -12.47 12.29
CA LEU A 79 3.40 -13.17 13.18
C LEU A 79 4.86 -12.79 12.93
N PHE A 80 5.22 -12.41 11.70
CA PHE A 80 6.56 -11.91 11.39
C PHE A 80 6.82 -10.56 12.08
N VAL A 81 5.82 -9.66 12.06
CA VAL A 81 5.92 -8.37 12.73
C VAL A 81 5.98 -8.55 14.24
N TRP A 82 5.15 -9.46 14.78
CA TRP A 82 5.18 -9.81 16.20
C TRP A 82 6.54 -10.39 16.60
N ALA A 83 7.05 -11.40 15.89
CA ALA A 83 8.34 -12.01 16.19
C ALA A 83 9.48 -10.99 16.08
N TRP A 84 9.48 -10.16 15.04
CA TRP A 84 10.44 -9.07 14.88
C TRP A 84 10.41 -8.11 16.08
N ARG A 85 9.22 -7.72 16.56
CA ARG A 85 9.04 -6.86 17.73
C ARG A 85 9.64 -7.49 19.00
N GLU A 86 9.37 -8.77 19.24
CA GLU A 86 9.93 -9.49 20.40
C GLU A 86 11.45 -9.62 20.32
N PHE A 87 12.00 -9.98 19.15
CA PHE A 87 13.45 -10.15 18.96
C PHE A 87 14.22 -8.83 19.07
N THR A 88 13.65 -7.73 18.59
CA THR A 88 14.30 -6.42 18.57
C THR A 88 14.07 -5.64 19.87
N GLY A 89 13.11 -6.03 20.70
CA GLY A 89 12.78 -5.33 21.94
C GLY A 89 12.22 -3.91 21.72
N VAL A 90 11.80 -3.57 20.50
CA VAL A 90 11.26 -2.25 20.16
C VAL A 90 9.96 -2.04 20.93
N ARG A 91 10.00 -1.15 21.91
CA ARG A 91 8.83 -0.77 22.70
C ARG A 91 7.93 0.13 21.85
N THR A 92 6.77 -0.39 21.50
CA THR A 92 5.76 0.35 20.74
C THR A 92 4.60 0.68 21.66
N VAL A 93 4.19 1.96 21.67
CA VAL A 93 2.94 2.38 22.32
C VAL A 93 1.72 1.84 21.55
N PRO A 94 1.69 1.86 20.19
CA PRO A 94 0.58 1.28 19.45
C PRO A 94 0.54 -0.25 19.53
N SER A 95 -0.68 -0.79 19.43
CA SER A 95 -0.91 -2.23 19.27
C SER A 95 -0.38 -2.75 17.93
N LEU A 96 -0.14 -4.07 17.84
CA LEU A 96 0.33 -4.69 16.59
C LEU A 96 -0.60 -4.38 15.40
N LEU A 97 -1.92 -4.46 15.62
CA LEU A 97 -2.92 -4.12 14.59
C LEU A 97 -2.84 -2.65 14.17
N ALA A 98 -2.64 -1.74 15.12
CA ALA A 98 -2.48 -0.33 14.81
C ALA A 98 -1.19 -0.07 14.00
N LEU A 99 -0.08 -0.73 14.31
CA LEU A 99 1.16 -0.65 13.52
C LEU A 99 0.96 -1.14 12.08
N MET A 100 0.12 -2.16 11.91
CA MET A 100 -0.29 -2.69 10.61
C MET A 100 -1.36 -1.85 9.91
N GLY A 101 -1.76 -0.71 10.49
CA GLY A 101 -2.76 0.20 9.94
C GLY A 101 -4.20 -0.32 9.98
N ILE A 102 -4.47 -1.28 10.87
CA ILE A 102 -5.81 -1.81 11.16
C ILE A 102 -6.33 -1.06 12.39
N ARG A 103 -6.99 0.07 12.15
CA ARG A 103 -7.55 0.97 13.16
C ARG A 103 -8.77 1.72 12.61
N PHE A 104 -9.66 2.16 13.50
CA PHE A 104 -10.90 2.86 13.12
C PHE A 104 -10.77 4.39 13.09
N GLU A 105 -9.97 4.96 13.99
CA GLU A 105 -9.70 6.40 14.03
C GLU A 105 -9.04 6.82 12.71
N GLY A 106 -9.60 7.80 12.00
CA GLY A 106 -9.09 8.25 10.70
C GLY A 106 -9.46 7.36 9.50
N LEU A 107 -10.22 6.27 9.68
CA LEU A 107 -10.47 5.30 8.62
C LEU A 107 -11.26 5.86 7.42
N ILE A 108 -12.29 6.67 7.69
CA ILE A 108 -13.12 7.27 6.64
C ILE A 108 -12.28 8.17 5.71
N PRO A 109 -11.55 9.19 6.21
CA PRO A 109 -10.69 9.97 5.33
C PRO A 109 -9.62 9.09 4.67
N ALA A 110 -9.09 8.05 5.35
CA ALA A 110 -8.06 7.18 4.78
C ALA A 110 -8.56 6.33 3.60
N ILE A 111 -9.86 6.08 3.53
CA ILE A 111 -10.50 5.43 2.39
C ILE A 111 -10.75 6.45 1.27
N ILE A 112 -11.28 7.63 1.62
CA ILE A 112 -11.78 8.60 0.64
C ILE A 112 -10.64 9.40 0.01
N LEU A 113 -9.80 10.07 0.80
CA LEU A 113 -8.85 11.05 0.29
C LEU A 113 -7.72 10.42 -0.55
N PRO A 114 -7.09 9.30 -0.15
CA PRO A 114 -6.10 8.62 -1.00
C PRO A 114 -6.70 8.07 -2.30
N LEU A 115 -7.93 7.53 -2.26
CA LEU A 115 -8.61 7.05 -3.46
C LEU A 115 -8.92 8.22 -4.40
N MET A 116 -9.46 9.32 -3.89
CA MET A 116 -9.70 10.53 -4.67
C MET A 116 -8.42 11.08 -5.28
N LEU A 117 -7.32 11.11 -4.53
CA LEU A 117 -6.00 11.51 -5.04
C LEU A 117 -5.55 10.60 -6.20
N THR A 118 -5.76 9.29 -6.07
CA THR A 118 -5.45 8.32 -7.15
C THR A 118 -6.36 8.54 -8.35
N MET A 119 -7.65 8.80 -8.17
CA MET A 119 -8.56 9.12 -9.27
C MET A 119 -8.17 10.42 -9.99
N VAL A 120 -7.69 11.44 -9.26
CA VAL A 120 -7.14 12.68 -9.83
C VAL A 120 -5.92 12.37 -10.71
N LEU A 121 -5.00 11.53 -10.24
CA LEU A 121 -3.87 11.08 -11.07
C LEU A 121 -4.33 10.40 -12.37
N PHE A 122 -5.44 9.65 -12.30
CA PHE A 122 -6.06 8.94 -13.43
C PHE A 122 -7.13 9.77 -14.17
N LEU A 123 -7.16 11.10 -13.99
CA LEU A 123 -8.15 11.97 -14.65
C LEU A 123 -8.16 11.80 -16.18
N GLY A 124 -6.99 11.61 -16.78
CA GLY A 124 -6.82 11.31 -18.20
C GLY A 124 -7.58 10.08 -18.67
N PRO A 125 -7.20 8.87 -18.20
CA PRO A 125 -7.92 7.63 -18.47
C PRO A 125 -9.42 7.67 -18.14
N LEU A 126 -9.82 8.32 -17.03
CA LEU A 126 -11.23 8.48 -16.67
C LEU A 126 -11.99 9.35 -17.68
N THR A 127 -11.38 10.43 -18.15
CA THR A 127 -11.97 11.29 -19.20
C THR A 127 -12.14 10.51 -20.49
N GLN A 128 -11.14 9.72 -20.87
CA GLN A 128 -11.20 8.87 -22.07
C GLN A 128 -12.34 7.85 -21.95
N LEU A 129 -12.43 7.13 -20.83
CA LEU A 129 -13.49 6.17 -20.57
C LEU A 129 -14.88 6.82 -20.63
N ALA A 130 -15.03 8.02 -20.05
CA ALA A 130 -16.31 8.75 -20.07
C ALA A 130 -16.71 9.23 -21.47
N MET A 131 -15.74 9.49 -22.36
CA MET A 131 -16.00 9.88 -23.75
C MET A 131 -16.32 8.67 -24.63
N ASP A 132 -15.58 7.57 -24.48
CA ASP A 132 -15.77 6.32 -25.24
C ASP A 132 -17.08 5.62 -24.85
N CYS A 133 -17.48 5.76 -23.60
CA CYS A 133 -18.70 5.20 -23.04
C CYS A 133 -19.50 6.33 -22.38
N PRO A 134 -20.43 7.00 -23.12
CA PRO A 134 -21.24 8.07 -22.57
C PRO A 134 -22.34 7.50 -21.67
N TRP A 135 -21.93 6.98 -20.51
CA TRP A 135 -22.85 6.58 -19.46
C TRP A 135 -23.38 7.84 -18.80
N SER A 136 -24.69 7.92 -18.62
CA SER A 136 -25.20 8.94 -17.71
C SER A 136 -24.69 8.61 -16.30
N PHE A 137 -24.48 9.63 -15.47
CA PHE A 137 -24.14 9.43 -14.05
C PHE A 137 -25.13 8.47 -13.36
N LEU A 138 -26.39 8.51 -13.78
CA LEU A 138 -27.46 7.64 -13.28
C LEU A 138 -27.26 6.17 -13.68
N ASP A 139 -26.73 5.90 -14.88
CA ASP A 139 -26.41 4.53 -15.32
C ASP A 139 -25.24 3.96 -14.51
N GLY A 140 -24.24 4.79 -14.20
CA GLY A 140 -23.14 4.41 -13.31
C GLY A 140 -23.65 4.06 -11.91
N ILE A 141 -24.54 4.88 -11.33
CA ILE A 141 -25.18 4.58 -10.04
C ILE A 141 -25.99 3.28 -10.12
N ARG A 142 -26.77 3.07 -11.19
CA ARG A 142 -27.58 1.87 -11.36
C ARG A 142 -26.73 0.61 -11.34
N VAL A 143 -25.60 0.59 -12.06
CA VAL A 143 -24.70 -0.56 -12.05
C VAL A 143 -23.98 -0.72 -10.72
N ALA A 144 -23.58 0.39 -10.08
CA ALA A 144 -22.96 0.34 -8.76
C ALA A 144 -23.92 -0.21 -7.68
N LEU A 145 -25.23 -0.05 -7.85
CA LEU A 145 -26.25 -0.55 -6.94
C LEU A 145 -26.87 -1.89 -7.37
N ASP A 146 -26.55 -2.39 -8.57
CA ASP A 146 -27.13 -3.62 -9.11
C ASP A 146 -26.53 -4.86 -8.41
N PRO A 147 -27.30 -5.60 -7.59
CA PRO A 147 -26.79 -6.78 -6.89
C PRO A 147 -26.38 -7.89 -7.86
N TRP A 148 -27.02 -7.97 -9.03
CA TRP A 148 -26.72 -8.99 -10.03
C TRP A 148 -25.34 -8.78 -10.64
N PHE A 149 -25.01 -7.54 -11.00
CA PHE A 149 -23.67 -7.16 -11.47
C PHE A 149 -22.59 -7.62 -10.48
N TRP A 150 -22.75 -7.28 -9.20
CA TRP A 150 -21.78 -7.68 -8.16
C TRP A 150 -21.73 -9.19 -7.96
N MET A 151 -22.87 -9.90 -8.04
CA MET A 151 -22.90 -11.36 -7.99
C MET A 151 -22.06 -11.98 -9.12
N LEU A 152 -22.13 -11.43 -10.35
CA LEU A 152 -21.29 -11.89 -11.46
C LEU A 152 -19.80 -11.59 -11.20
N CYS A 153 -19.47 -10.39 -10.72
CA CYS A 153 -18.10 -10.03 -10.35
C CYS A 153 -17.52 -10.97 -9.29
N PHE A 154 -18.26 -11.26 -8.21
CA PHE A 154 -17.82 -12.17 -7.17
C PHE A 154 -17.78 -13.64 -7.60
N SER A 155 -18.55 -14.01 -8.63
CA SER A 155 -18.49 -15.34 -9.23
C SER A 155 -17.28 -15.52 -10.15
N ASP A 156 -16.74 -14.44 -10.72
CA ASP A 156 -15.52 -14.48 -11.52
C ASP A 156 -14.27 -14.50 -10.63
N MET A 157 -13.61 -15.66 -10.61
CA MET A 157 -12.38 -15.86 -9.84
C MET A 157 -11.22 -14.95 -10.29
N ARG A 158 -11.18 -14.52 -11.56
CA ARG A 158 -10.14 -13.60 -12.05
C ARG A 158 -10.41 -12.18 -11.57
N TRP A 159 -11.66 -11.75 -11.59
CA TRP A 159 -12.06 -10.47 -11.02
C TRP A 159 -11.75 -10.44 -9.52
N LEU A 160 -12.16 -11.47 -8.77
CA LEU A 160 -11.87 -11.58 -7.34
C LEU A 160 -10.37 -11.56 -7.04
N ARG A 161 -9.54 -12.22 -7.87
CA ARG A 161 -8.08 -12.15 -7.77
C ARG A 161 -7.60 -10.72 -7.86
N ASN A 162 -7.90 -10.08 -8.99
CA ASN A 162 -7.27 -8.83 -9.40
C ASN A 162 -7.79 -7.65 -8.58
N GLN A 163 -9.05 -7.69 -8.14
CA GLN A 163 -9.73 -6.56 -7.51
C GLN A 163 -9.78 -6.65 -5.98
N VAL A 164 -9.66 -7.86 -5.40
CA VAL A 164 -9.80 -8.04 -3.95
C VAL A 164 -8.60 -8.76 -3.36
N VAL A 165 -8.34 -10.00 -3.78
CA VAL A 165 -7.36 -10.87 -3.09
C VAL A 165 -5.93 -10.36 -3.28
N ALA A 166 -5.51 -10.06 -4.50
CA ALA A 166 -4.15 -9.56 -4.77
C ALA A 166 -3.92 -8.20 -4.08
N PRO A 167 -4.75 -7.16 -4.29
CA PRO A 167 -4.61 -5.89 -3.57
C PRO A 167 -4.53 -6.05 -2.04
N LEU A 168 -5.45 -6.82 -1.45
CA LEU A 168 -5.48 -6.99 0.00
C LEU A 168 -4.23 -7.70 0.52
N THR A 169 -3.85 -8.82 -0.10
CA THR A 169 -2.75 -9.65 0.39
C THR A 169 -1.39 -9.02 0.14
N GLU A 170 -1.22 -8.34 -0.99
CA GLU A 170 0.01 -7.64 -1.35
C GLU A 170 0.22 -6.40 -0.47
N GLU A 171 -0.79 -5.55 -0.27
CA GLU A 171 -0.63 -4.38 0.60
C GLU A 171 -0.50 -4.79 2.07
N LEU A 172 -1.16 -5.87 2.53
CA LEU A 172 -0.98 -6.39 3.88
C LEU A 172 0.48 -6.84 4.12
N VAL A 173 1.01 -7.67 3.23
CA VAL A 173 2.35 -8.26 3.40
C VAL A 173 3.43 -7.20 3.19
N PHE A 174 3.35 -6.45 2.10
CA PHE A 174 4.43 -5.57 1.68
C PHE A 174 4.32 -4.16 2.27
N ARG A 175 3.15 -3.70 2.75
CA ARG A 175 3.04 -2.39 3.44
C ARG A 175 2.81 -2.58 4.93
N ALA A 176 1.71 -3.21 5.31
CA ALA A 176 1.34 -3.31 6.71
C ALA A 176 2.31 -4.15 7.55
N CYS A 177 2.99 -5.15 6.98
CA CYS A 177 4.01 -5.91 7.70
C CYS A 177 5.42 -5.34 7.53
N MET A 178 5.87 -5.07 6.30
CA MET A 178 7.26 -4.68 6.05
C MET A 178 7.60 -3.25 6.51
N LEU A 179 6.72 -2.26 6.31
CA LEU A 179 7.04 -0.88 6.66
C LEU A 179 7.27 -0.67 8.16
N PRO A 180 6.45 -1.22 9.09
CA PRO A 180 6.74 -1.14 10.52
C PRO A 180 8.10 -1.73 10.91
N MET A 181 8.60 -2.74 10.18
CA MET A 181 9.92 -3.31 10.43
C MET A 181 11.05 -2.43 9.87
N LEU A 182 10.84 -1.77 8.72
CA LEU A 182 11.86 -0.97 8.02
C LEU A 182 11.98 0.47 8.53
N VAL A 183 10.88 1.11 8.93
CA VAL A 183 10.87 2.51 9.36
C VAL A 183 11.79 2.80 10.55
N PRO A 184 11.77 2.03 11.66
CA PRO A 184 12.66 2.30 12.80
C PRO A 184 14.15 2.16 12.49
N CYS A 185 14.52 1.50 11.39
CA CYS A 185 15.91 1.24 11.04
C CYS A 185 16.43 2.15 9.91
N ALA A 186 15.61 2.44 8.90
CA ALA A 186 15.98 3.24 7.72
C ALA A 186 15.42 4.66 7.74
N GLY A 187 14.42 4.92 8.57
CA GLY A 187 13.61 6.14 8.55
C GLY A 187 12.48 6.08 7.51
N PRO A 188 11.44 6.93 7.64
CA PRO A 188 10.24 6.88 6.80
C PRO A 188 10.53 7.04 5.30
N LEU A 189 11.36 8.01 4.93
CA LEU A 189 11.65 8.30 3.51
C LEU A 189 12.39 7.14 2.83
N ALA A 190 13.43 6.60 3.46
CA ALA A 190 14.18 5.48 2.89
C ALA A 190 13.33 4.20 2.84
N ALA A 191 12.48 3.97 3.84
CA ALA A 191 11.55 2.83 3.85
C ALA A 191 10.56 2.90 2.68
N ILE A 192 10.02 4.09 2.34
CA ILE A 192 9.12 4.30 1.20
C ILE A 192 9.75 3.85 -0.12
N PHE A 193 11.05 4.10 -0.33
CA PHE A 193 11.73 3.71 -1.58
C PHE A 193 12.37 2.32 -1.53
N THR A 194 12.72 1.80 -0.35
CA THR A 194 13.37 0.50 -0.20
C THR A 194 12.36 -0.65 -0.17
N CYS A 195 11.23 -0.47 0.52
CA CYS A 195 10.20 -1.50 0.65
C CYS A 195 9.66 -2.00 -0.70
N PRO A 196 9.40 -1.13 -1.70
CA PRO A 196 8.96 -1.55 -3.03
C PRO A 196 9.99 -2.37 -3.80
N LEU A 197 11.26 -2.36 -3.44
CA LEU A 197 12.27 -3.20 -4.11
C LEU A 197 12.06 -4.68 -3.79
N PHE A 198 11.67 -5.03 -2.57
CA PHE A 198 11.27 -6.40 -2.22
C PHE A 198 10.04 -6.84 -3.02
N PHE A 199 9.09 -5.93 -3.21
CA PHE A 199 7.88 -6.13 -4.00
C PHE A 199 8.16 -6.27 -5.51
N GLY A 200 9.02 -5.41 -6.06
CA GLY A 200 9.43 -5.46 -7.47
C GLY A 200 10.24 -6.72 -7.78
N VAL A 201 11.15 -7.13 -6.88
CA VAL A 201 11.90 -8.38 -7.03
C VAL A 201 10.97 -9.59 -7.02
N ALA A 202 9.94 -9.58 -6.16
CA ALA A 202 8.92 -10.62 -6.13
C ALA A 202 8.21 -10.80 -7.49
N HIS A 203 8.07 -9.74 -8.30
CA HIS A 203 7.42 -9.79 -9.61
C HIS A 203 8.28 -10.38 -10.74
N PHE A 204 9.60 -10.59 -10.55
CA PHE A 204 10.43 -11.30 -11.53
C PHE A 204 9.94 -12.74 -11.78
N HIS A 205 9.15 -13.30 -10.86
CA HIS A 205 8.51 -14.60 -11.04
C HIS A 205 7.63 -14.66 -12.31
N HIS A 206 7.07 -13.54 -12.76
CA HIS A 206 6.36 -13.44 -14.04
C HIS A 206 7.29 -13.60 -15.24
N VAL A 207 8.52 -13.08 -15.17
CA VAL A 207 9.53 -13.23 -16.23
C VAL A 207 9.88 -14.70 -16.44
N ILE A 208 10.02 -15.45 -15.33
CA ILE A 208 10.23 -16.90 -15.36
C ILE A 208 9.07 -17.61 -16.08
N GLU A 209 7.84 -17.16 -15.86
CA GLU A 209 6.64 -17.70 -16.51
C GLU A 209 6.59 -17.41 -18.02
N LEU A 210 6.88 -16.16 -18.42
CA LEU A 210 6.99 -15.76 -19.84
C LEU A 210 8.07 -16.55 -20.59
N LEU A 211 9.23 -16.76 -19.96
CA LEU A 211 10.30 -17.59 -20.49
C LEU A 211 9.89 -19.06 -20.59
N ARG A 212 9.18 -19.59 -19.58
CA ARG A 212 8.73 -20.99 -19.55
C ARG A 212 7.72 -21.31 -20.64
N PHE A 213 6.81 -20.38 -20.95
CA PHE A 213 5.79 -20.57 -22.00
C PHE A 213 6.20 -20.01 -23.37
N ARG A 214 7.44 -19.54 -23.54
CA ARG A 214 7.99 -18.98 -24.80
C ARG A 214 7.10 -17.89 -25.43
N GLN A 215 6.49 -17.04 -24.61
CA GLN A 215 5.63 -15.95 -25.10
C GLN A 215 6.47 -14.70 -25.40
N GLY A 216 7.05 -14.64 -26.61
CA GLY A 216 7.71 -13.45 -27.14
C GLY A 216 9.21 -13.60 -27.41
N THR A 217 9.82 -12.53 -27.94
CA THR A 217 11.27 -12.46 -28.17
C THR A 217 12.00 -12.18 -26.86
N LEU A 218 13.28 -12.59 -26.73
CA LEU A 218 14.08 -12.32 -25.53
C LEU A 218 14.15 -10.82 -25.19
N SER A 219 14.30 -9.97 -26.22
CA SER A 219 14.28 -8.51 -26.05
C SER A 219 12.93 -7.99 -25.56
N GLY A 220 11.81 -8.56 -26.05
CA GLY A 220 10.48 -8.18 -25.59
C GLY A 220 10.21 -8.61 -24.15
N ILE A 221 10.64 -9.82 -23.77
CA ILE A 221 10.53 -10.33 -22.40
C ILE A 221 11.36 -9.47 -21.43
N PHE A 222 12.59 -9.10 -21.81
CA PHE A 222 13.43 -8.23 -21.01
C PHE A 222 12.81 -6.82 -20.84
N LEU A 223 12.32 -6.22 -21.92
CA LEU A 223 11.68 -4.91 -21.86
C LEU A 223 10.41 -4.93 -20.99
N SER A 224 9.60 -5.99 -21.13
CA SER A 224 8.43 -6.23 -20.27
C SER A 224 8.82 -6.37 -18.81
N ALA A 225 9.92 -7.07 -18.50
CA ALA A 225 10.41 -7.24 -17.13
C ALA A 225 10.84 -5.90 -16.51
N VAL A 226 11.63 -5.11 -17.24
CA VAL A 226 12.09 -3.78 -16.79
C VAL A 226 10.91 -2.84 -16.58
N PHE A 227 9.96 -2.81 -17.52
CA PHE A 227 8.76 -2.00 -17.39
C PHE A 227 7.93 -2.43 -16.17
N GLN A 228 7.68 -3.73 -16.01
CA GLN A 228 6.91 -4.25 -14.89
C GLN A 228 7.58 -3.94 -13.55
N PHE A 229 8.89 -4.17 -13.43
CA PHE A 229 9.64 -3.83 -12.22
C PHE A 229 9.58 -2.33 -11.91
N SER A 230 9.81 -1.47 -12.90
CA SER A 230 9.86 -0.01 -12.70
C SER A 230 8.49 0.52 -12.31
N TYR A 231 7.44 0.09 -13.01
CA TYR A 231 6.06 0.48 -12.74
C TYR A 231 5.60 0.01 -11.36
N THR A 232 5.84 -1.26 -11.01
CA THR A 232 5.48 -1.81 -9.70
C THR A 232 6.28 -1.17 -8.56
N ALA A 233 7.54 -0.78 -8.79
CA ALA A 233 8.33 -0.06 -7.80
C ALA A 233 7.79 1.36 -7.55
N VAL A 234 7.42 2.11 -8.60
CA VAL A 234 6.83 3.46 -8.48
C VAL A 234 5.47 3.39 -7.79
N PHE A 235 4.58 2.52 -8.25
CA PHE A 235 3.29 2.28 -7.61
C PHE A 235 3.49 1.87 -6.15
N GLY A 236 4.47 1.01 -5.91
CA GLY A 236 4.75 0.52 -4.58
C GLY A 236 5.28 1.60 -3.63
N ALA A 237 6.07 2.55 -4.12
CA ALA A 237 6.52 3.71 -3.36
C ALA A 237 5.35 4.64 -3.05
N TYR A 238 4.42 4.82 -4.00
CA TYR A 238 3.19 5.59 -3.77
C TYR A 238 2.32 4.96 -2.66
N THR A 239 2.05 3.65 -2.70
CA THR A 239 1.25 3.01 -1.63
C THR A 239 1.99 2.98 -0.29
N ALA A 240 3.31 2.87 -0.30
CA ALA A 240 4.12 3.00 0.92
C ALA A 240 4.03 4.41 1.52
N PHE A 241 4.10 5.44 0.66
CA PHE A 241 3.89 6.83 1.07
C PHE A 241 2.49 7.01 1.69
N LEU A 242 1.43 6.54 1.02
CA LEU A 242 0.07 6.58 1.57
C LEU A 242 -0.01 5.89 2.94
N PHE A 243 0.58 4.70 3.09
CA PHE A 243 0.56 3.95 4.35
C PHE A 243 1.29 4.70 5.48
N VAL A 244 2.48 5.26 5.23
CA VAL A 244 3.24 6.02 6.23
C VAL A 244 2.47 7.27 6.68
N ARG A 245 1.88 7.99 5.72
CA ARG A 245 1.18 9.26 5.92
C ARG A 245 -0.18 9.12 6.59
N THR A 246 -0.93 8.09 6.22
CA THR A 246 -2.28 7.85 6.76
C THR A 246 -2.26 6.90 7.94
N GLY A 247 -1.29 5.99 8.05
CA GLY A 247 -1.30 4.93 9.06
C GLY A 247 -2.43 3.92 8.87
N HIS A 248 -2.95 3.77 7.64
CA HIS A 248 -4.06 2.85 7.34
C HIS A 248 -3.75 1.92 6.17
N LEU A 249 -4.14 0.65 6.31
CA LEU A 249 -4.01 -0.35 5.25
C LEU A 249 -5.06 -0.16 4.13
N MET A 250 -6.28 0.24 4.47
CA MET A 250 -7.39 0.27 3.51
C MET A 250 -7.21 1.28 2.37
N GLY A 251 -6.57 2.43 2.63
CA GLY A 251 -6.26 3.41 1.59
C GLY A 251 -5.42 2.80 0.45
N PRO A 252 -4.20 2.30 0.74
CA PRO A 252 -3.38 1.54 -0.20
C PRO A 252 -4.13 0.42 -0.93
N VAL A 253 -4.90 -0.41 -0.22
CA VAL A 253 -5.65 -1.54 -0.81
C VAL A 253 -6.64 -1.06 -1.87
N LEU A 254 -7.41 -0.02 -1.56
CA LEU A 254 -8.41 0.52 -2.51
C LEU A 254 -7.75 1.23 -3.69
N CYS A 255 -6.66 1.97 -3.46
CA CYS A 255 -5.88 2.57 -4.54
C CYS A 255 -5.29 1.50 -5.46
N HIS A 256 -4.82 0.38 -4.90
CA HIS A 256 -4.35 -0.76 -5.66
C HIS A 256 -5.47 -1.39 -6.49
N SER A 257 -6.63 -1.72 -5.89
CA SER A 257 -7.78 -2.24 -6.63
C SER A 257 -8.17 -1.31 -7.78
N PHE A 258 -8.24 0.00 -7.53
CA PHE A 258 -8.53 1.00 -8.57
C PHE A 258 -7.49 1.00 -9.70
N CYS A 259 -6.19 0.99 -9.38
CA CYS A 259 -5.13 0.90 -10.38
C CYS A 259 -5.20 -0.40 -11.19
N ASN A 260 -5.53 -1.54 -10.55
CA ASN A 260 -5.73 -2.81 -11.25
C ASN A 260 -6.94 -2.79 -12.19
N TYR A 261 -7.99 -2.05 -11.84
CA TYR A 261 -9.15 -1.84 -12.72
C TYR A 261 -8.79 -0.94 -13.91
N MET A 262 -8.15 0.21 -13.67
CA MET A 262 -7.82 1.18 -14.73
C MET A 262 -6.69 0.69 -15.64
N GLY A 263 -5.75 -0.10 -15.12
CA GLY A 263 -4.57 -0.55 -15.83
C GLY A 263 -3.58 0.57 -16.15
N PHE A 264 -2.61 0.27 -17.02
CA PHE A 264 -1.65 1.26 -17.45
C PHE A 264 -2.31 2.26 -18.43
N PRO A 265 -2.13 3.59 -18.24
CA PRO A 265 -2.74 4.58 -19.11
C PRO A 265 -2.37 4.40 -20.59
N ALA A 266 -3.37 4.20 -21.45
CA ALA A 266 -3.17 3.92 -22.88
C ALA A 266 -2.93 5.20 -23.69
N VAL A 267 -1.82 5.90 -23.44
CA VAL A 267 -1.49 7.19 -24.06
C VAL A 267 -1.49 7.13 -25.60
N SER A 268 -1.10 6.00 -26.20
CA SER A 268 -1.17 5.80 -27.65
C SER A 268 -2.61 5.94 -28.18
N THR A 269 -3.57 5.28 -27.52
CA THR A 269 -5.00 5.39 -27.88
C THR A 269 -5.54 6.81 -27.64
N ALA A 270 -5.05 7.50 -26.62
CA ALA A 270 -5.42 8.89 -26.36
C ALA A 270 -4.96 9.85 -27.48
N MET A 271 -3.81 9.59 -28.11
CA MET A 271 -3.32 10.39 -29.24
C MET A 271 -4.17 10.23 -30.51
N GLU A 272 -4.74 9.04 -30.70
CA GLU A 272 -5.60 8.69 -31.84
C GLU A 272 -7.07 9.08 -31.61
N HIS A 273 -7.43 9.46 -30.38
CA HIS A 273 -8.82 9.75 -30.01
C HIS A 273 -9.38 10.98 -30.76
N PRO A 274 -10.67 10.97 -31.20
CA PRO A 274 -11.30 12.10 -31.90
C PRO A 274 -11.21 13.43 -31.13
N HIS A 275 -11.27 13.36 -29.79
CA HIS A 275 -11.13 14.49 -28.88
C HIS A 275 -9.76 14.54 -28.18
N ARG A 276 -8.68 14.16 -28.88
CA ARG A 276 -7.30 14.06 -28.35
C ARG A 276 -6.84 15.26 -27.52
N PHE A 277 -7.22 16.49 -27.88
CA PHE A 277 -6.78 17.67 -27.13
C PHE A 277 -7.36 17.70 -25.71
N ILE A 278 -8.64 17.32 -25.54
CA ILE A 278 -9.29 17.28 -24.24
C ILE A 278 -8.70 16.14 -23.41
N VAL A 279 -8.54 14.96 -24.01
CA VAL A 279 -7.98 13.79 -23.35
C VAL A 279 -6.53 14.06 -22.93
N LEU A 280 -5.64 14.47 -23.83
CA LEU A 280 -4.25 14.75 -23.47
C LEU A 280 -4.10 15.88 -22.45
N SER A 281 -4.96 16.91 -22.53
CA SER A 281 -5.01 17.96 -21.51
C SER A 281 -5.42 17.40 -20.14
N SER A 282 -6.38 16.48 -20.08
CA SER A 282 -6.80 15.87 -18.81
C SER A 282 -5.76 14.93 -18.21
N TYR A 283 -4.93 14.27 -19.04
CA TYR A 283 -3.74 13.55 -18.56
C TYR A 283 -2.75 14.50 -17.87
N LEU A 284 -2.39 15.62 -18.51
CA LEU A 284 -1.47 16.61 -17.93
C LEU A 284 -2.04 17.26 -16.68
N MET A 285 -3.32 17.62 -16.72
CA MET A 285 -4.04 18.20 -15.59
C MET A 285 -4.09 17.23 -14.41
N GLY A 286 -4.35 15.94 -14.65
CA GLY A 286 -4.37 14.93 -13.60
C GLY A 286 -3.04 14.82 -12.85
N VAL A 287 -1.90 14.84 -13.57
CA VAL A 287 -0.57 14.85 -12.96
C VAL A 287 -0.32 16.14 -12.18
N LEU A 288 -0.66 17.31 -12.74
CA LEU A 288 -0.47 18.59 -12.06
C LEU A 288 -1.28 18.66 -10.76
N LEU A 289 -2.57 18.31 -10.82
CA LEU A 289 -3.45 18.29 -9.66
C LEU A 289 -3.01 17.25 -8.64
N PHE A 290 -2.54 16.08 -9.06
CA PHE A 290 -1.97 15.08 -8.17
C PHE A 290 -0.80 15.65 -7.37
N LEU A 291 0.16 16.33 -8.03
CA LEU A 291 1.30 16.94 -7.34
C LEU A 291 0.87 18.03 -6.35
N LEU A 292 -0.16 18.83 -6.71
CA LEU A 292 -0.70 19.87 -5.84
C LEU A 292 -1.44 19.28 -4.62
N PHE A 293 -2.21 18.21 -4.80
CA PHE A 293 -3.02 17.60 -3.75
C PHE A 293 -2.30 16.47 -2.98
N LEU A 294 -1.11 16.05 -3.41
CA LEU A 294 -0.38 14.93 -2.79
C LEU A 294 -0.21 15.10 -1.28
N PHE A 295 0.27 16.26 -0.82
CA PHE A 295 0.44 16.53 0.61
C PHE A 295 -0.87 16.93 1.30
N PRO A 296 -1.69 17.86 0.76
CA PRO A 296 -2.97 18.21 1.38
C PRO A 296 -3.89 17.00 1.63
N PHE A 297 -4.01 16.08 0.68
CA PHE A 297 -4.88 14.90 0.84
C PHE A 297 -4.22 13.80 1.65
N THR A 298 -2.96 13.94 2.05
CA THR A 298 -2.27 12.95 2.90
C THR A 298 -1.76 13.55 4.20
N ASP A 299 -2.28 14.71 4.60
CA ASP A 299 -1.95 15.34 5.88
C ASP A 299 -2.30 14.40 7.06
N PRO A 300 -1.36 14.03 7.94
CA PRO A 300 -1.58 13.06 9.00
C PRO A 300 -2.64 13.50 10.01
N SER A 301 -2.93 14.80 10.11
CA SER A 301 -3.96 15.35 10.99
C SER A 301 -5.36 14.81 10.71
N TYR A 302 -5.68 14.46 9.45
CA TYR A 302 -6.95 13.85 9.10
C TYR A 302 -7.07 12.39 9.54
N TYR A 303 -5.94 11.73 9.83
CA TYR A 303 -5.87 10.30 10.03
C TYR A 303 -5.54 9.90 11.48
N GLY A 304 -5.46 10.87 12.39
CA GLY A 304 -5.06 10.67 13.79
C GLY A 304 -3.55 10.73 13.95
N LEU A 305 -3.06 11.91 14.35
CA LEU A 305 -1.65 12.23 14.56
C LEU A 305 -1.20 11.83 15.99
N PRO A 306 -0.01 11.22 16.16
CA PRO A 306 0.90 10.70 15.15
C PRO A 306 0.42 9.36 14.58
N THR A 307 0.70 9.08 13.31
CA THR A 307 0.37 7.76 12.74
C THR A 307 1.16 6.66 13.44
N PRO A 308 0.61 5.44 13.61
CA PRO A 308 1.25 4.37 14.37
C PRO A 308 2.68 4.05 13.91
N VAL A 309 2.91 4.00 12.59
CA VAL A 309 4.23 3.73 11.99
C VAL A 309 5.22 4.85 12.30
N CYS A 310 4.76 6.10 12.30
CA CYS A 310 5.58 7.25 12.62
C CYS A 310 5.99 7.31 14.10
N THR A 311 5.33 6.57 15.00
CA THR A 311 5.81 6.44 16.39
C THR A 311 7.08 5.61 16.52
N LEU A 312 7.46 4.87 15.46
CA LEU A 312 8.67 4.05 15.42
C LEU A 312 9.92 4.82 14.97
N THR A 313 9.78 6.09 14.56
CA THR A 313 10.92 6.89 14.12
C THR A 313 11.78 7.33 15.31
N SER A 314 13.10 7.26 15.18
CA SER A 314 14.03 7.81 16.18
C SER A 314 14.08 9.33 16.17
N SER A 315 13.65 9.96 15.07
CA SER A 315 13.74 11.41 14.90
C SER A 315 12.50 11.96 14.19
N PRO A 316 12.03 13.17 14.56
CA PRO A 316 10.88 13.78 13.93
C PRO A 316 11.13 13.98 12.43
N SER A 317 10.28 13.35 11.61
CA SER A 317 10.30 13.45 10.15
C SER A 317 9.14 14.34 9.69
N SER A 318 9.38 15.24 8.74
CA SER A 318 8.32 16.06 8.14
C SER A 318 7.20 15.19 7.56
N LEU A 319 7.55 14.04 6.96
CA LEU A 319 6.57 13.06 6.46
C LEU A 319 5.63 12.52 7.55
N CYS A 320 5.99 12.64 8.82
CA CYS A 320 5.18 12.15 9.93
C CYS A 320 4.40 13.25 10.66
N LEU A 321 4.68 14.52 10.36
CA LEU A 321 4.19 15.67 11.13
C LEU A 321 3.41 16.68 10.29
N SER A 322 3.69 16.77 8.98
CA SER A 322 3.14 17.76 8.06
C SER A 322 2.88 17.15 6.70
#